data_AF-A0A9E3TFR6-F1
#
_entry.id   AF-A0A9E3TFR6-F1
#
_cell.length_a   1.000
_cell.length_b   1.000
_cell.length_c   1.000
_cell.angle_alpha   90.00
_cell.angle_beta   90.00
_cell.angle_gamma   90.00
#
_symmetry.space_group_name_H-M   'P 1'
#
loop_
_entity.id
_entity.type
_entity.pdbx_description
1 polymer ?
#
loop_
_entity_poly.entity_id
_entity_poly.type
_entity_poly.pdbx_seq_one_letter_code
_entity_poly.pdbx_strand_id
1 'polypeptide(L)'
;MYIPPREFVPWTAARFQSEEARDRFLSGVTALENTEVEAKSMPEESRGAWLRWRPGQFLGLNDVAYANGGRIILPAARRRARLA
;
A
#
# COMPACT_ATOMS: atom_id res chain seq x y z
N MET A 1 -9.42 4.72 26.81
CA MET A 1 -8.01 4.58 26.37
C MET A 1 -7.87 5.22 25.01
N TYR A 2 -7.19 6.36 24.92
CA TYR A 2 -6.81 6.95 23.63
C TYR A 2 -5.58 6.18 23.13
N ILE A 3 -5.79 5.23 22.22
CA ILE A 3 -4.68 4.59 21.52
C ILE A 3 -4.24 5.61 20.47
N PRO A 4 -3.02 6.18 20.56
CA PRO A 4 -2.57 7.13 19.56
C PRO A 4 -2.69 6.49 18.17
N PRO A 5 -3.17 7.23 17.16
CA PRO A 5 -3.26 6.70 15.81
C PRO A 5 -1.87 6.22 15.42
N ARG A 6 -1.74 4.93 15.12
CA ARG A 6 -0.47 4.36 14.69
C ARG A 6 -0.04 5.09 13.43
N GLU A 7 1.21 5.53 13.41
CA GLU A 7 1.75 6.27 12.28
C GLU A 7 1.63 5.46 10.99
N PHE A 8 1.44 6.15 9.87
CA PHE A 8 1.48 5.50 8.57
C PHE A 8 2.84 4.84 8.37
N VAL A 9 2.84 3.62 7.82
CA VAL A 9 4.07 3.02 7.30
C VAL A 9 4.64 3.89 6.17
N PRO A 10 5.95 3.78 5.88
CA PRO A 10 6.52 4.42 4.70
C PRO A 10 5.80 4.03 3.41
N TRP A 11 5.84 4.94 2.42
CA TRP A 11 5.34 4.65 1.09
C TRP A 11 5.98 3.37 0.54
N THR A 12 5.13 2.44 0.16
CA THR A 12 5.46 1.12 -0.33
C THR A 12 5.01 1.02 -1.77
N ALA A 13 5.85 0.46 -2.64
CA ALA A 13 5.51 0.28 -4.03
C ALA A 13 4.58 -0.93 -4.19
N ALA A 14 3.55 -0.82 -5.03
CA ALA A 14 2.78 -1.95 -5.52
C ALA A 14 2.80 -1.98 -7.04
N ARG A 15 2.87 -3.19 -7.59
CA ARG A 15 2.81 -3.42 -9.04
C ARG A 15 1.60 -4.28 -9.36
N PHE A 16 0.86 -3.89 -10.39
CA PHE A 16 -0.32 -4.58 -10.87
C PHE A 16 -0.04 -5.30 -12.19
N GLN A 17 -0.86 -6.30 -12.51
CA GLN A 17 -0.76 -7.03 -13.78
C GLN A 17 -1.01 -6.13 -14.99
N SER A 18 -1.95 -5.19 -14.89
CA SER A 18 -2.33 -4.23 -15.94
C SER A 18 -2.62 -2.83 -15.36
N GLU A 19 -2.69 -1.84 -16.24
CA GLU A 19 -3.05 -0.46 -15.88
C GLU A 19 -4.49 -0.39 -15.35
N GLU A 20 -5.43 -1.07 -16.00
CA GLU A 20 -6.82 -1.15 -15.54
C GLU A 20 -6.95 -1.72 -14.12
N ALA A 21 -6.09 -2.69 -13.79
CA ALA A 21 -6.11 -3.31 -12.48
C ALA A 21 -5.55 -2.36 -11.39
N ARG A 22 -4.53 -1.56 -11.73
CA ARG A 22 -4.08 -0.44 -10.90
C ARG A 22 -5.21 0.57 -10.68
N ASP A 23 -5.94 0.93 -11.73
CA ASP A 23 -6.99 1.96 -11.64
C ASP A 23 -8.21 1.51 -10.84
N ARG A 24 -8.65 0.26 -11.03
CA ARG A 24 -9.68 -0.35 -10.18
C ARG A 24 -9.26 -0.38 -8.72
N PHE A 25 -7.99 -0.70 -8.45
CA PHE A 25 -7.45 -0.65 -7.10
C PHE A 25 -7.49 0.78 -6.52
N LEU A 26 -7.02 1.80 -7.26
CA LEU A 26 -7.00 3.19 -6.80
C LEU A 26 -8.43 3.71 -6.53
N SER A 27 -9.37 3.36 -7.41
CA SER A 27 -10.78 3.67 -7.24
C SER A 27 -11.37 2.97 -6.01
N GLY A 28 -11.06 1.69 -5.81
CA GLY A 28 -11.50 0.92 -4.63
C GLY A 28 -10.97 1.50 -3.32
N VAL A 29 -9.70 1.92 -3.28
CA VAL A 29 -9.12 2.58 -2.09
C VAL A 29 -9.78 3.93 -1.83
N THR A 30 -10.05 4.72 -2.87
CA THR A 30 -10.74 6.02 -2.73
C THR A 30 -12.17 5.82 -2.20
N ALA A 31 -12.84 4.76 -2.63
CA ALA A 31 -14.20 4.43 -2.21
C ALA A 31 -14.32 3.89 -0.78
N LEU A 32 -13.22 3.44 -0.16
CA LEU A 32 -13.26 2.88 1.20
C LEU A 32 -13.56 3.94 2.29
N GLU A 33 -13.63 5.24 1.96
CA GLU A 33 -13.80 6.38 2.90
C GLU A 33 -12.94 6.27 4.18
N ASN A 34 -11.88 5.47 4.12
CA ASN A 34 -11.12 5.08 5.28
C ASN A 34 -9.79 5.85 5.30
N THR A 35 -9.62 6.70 6.32
CA THR A 35 -8.41 7.52 6.54
C THR A 35 -7.17 6.71 6.90
N GLU A 36 -7.26 5.38 6.89
CA GLU A 36 -6.21 4.46 7.30
C GLU A 36 -5.33 3.97 6.15
N VAL A 37 -5.73 4.22 4.90
CA VAL A 37 -5.00 3.83 3.69
C VAL A 37 -4.90 5.01 2.74
N GLU A 38 -3.72 5.21 2.18
CA GLU A 38 -3.54 6.13 1.07
C GLU A 38 -2.88 5.43 -0.11
N ALA A 39 -3.37 5.72 -1.31
CA ALA A 39 -2.85 5.21 -2.55
C ALA A 39 -2.75 6.32 -3.60
N LYS A 40 -1.69 6.30 -4.41
CA LYS A 40 -1.49 7.22 -5.54
C LYS A 40 -0.82 6.49 -6.70
N SER A 41 -1.09 6.91 -7.93
CA SER A 41 -0.42 6.36 -9.11
C SER A 41 1.08 6.67 -9.11
N MET A 42 1.87 5.78 -9.73
CA MET A 42 3.28 6.04 -10.02
C MET A 42 3.39 6.69 -11.41
N PRO A 43 3.94 7.90 -11.54
CA PRO A 43 4.09 8.54 -12.85
C PRO A 43 5.09 7.82 -13.76
N GLU A 44 6.07 7.13 -13.18
CA GLU A 44 7.15 6.44 -13.92
C GLU A 44 6.81 5.00 -14.30
N GLU A 45 5.69 4.45 -13.80
CA GLU A 45 5.31 3.05 -14.01
C GLU A 45 3.78 2.97 -14.17
N SER A 46 3.31 2.80 -15.40
CA SER A 46 1.87 2.69 -15.73
C SER A 46 1.14 1.58 -14.96
N ARG A 47 1.86 0.59 -14.43
CA ARG A 47 1.28 -0.48 -13.61
C ARG A 47 1.59 -0.34 -12.12
N GLY A 48 2.15 0.79 -11.71
CA GLY A 48 2.62 1.05 -10.36
C GLY A 48 1.67 1.94 -9.56
N ALA A 49 1.54 1.67 -8.26
CA ALA A 49 0.96 2.60 -7.30
C ALA A 49 1.81 2.67 -6.03
N TRP A 50 1.91 3.87 -5.46
CA TRP A 50 2.45 4.06 -4.11
C TRP A 50 1.34 3.89 -3.10
N LEU A 51 1.60 3.12 -2.04
CA LEU A 51 0.65 2.80 -0.98
C LEU A 51 1.26 3.11 0.39
N ARG A 52 0.47 3.60 1.33
CA ARG A 52 0.81 3.60 2.77
C ARG A 52 -0.43 3.31 3.60
N TRP A 53 -0.24 2.70 4.76
CA TRP A 53 -1.34 2.31 5.66
C TRP A 53 -0.93 2.42 7.13
N ARG A 54 -1.91 2.44 8.03
CA ARG A 54 -1.66 2.35 9.48
C ARG A 54 -1.64 0.88 9.93
N PRO A 55 -0.60 0.40 10.63
CA PRO A 55 -0.48 -1.01 11.01
C PRO A 55 -1.48 -1.40 12.10
N GLY A 56 -2.20 -2.52 11.94
CA GLY A 56 -3.01 -3.14 13.00
C GLY A 56 -4.51 -2.97 12.91
N GLN A 57 -5.02 -2.29 11.89
CA GLN A 57 -6.38 -2.53 11.42
C GLN A 57 -6.32 -3.44 10.19
N PHE A 58 -7.29 -4.35 10.10
CA PHE A 58 -7.27 -5.52 9.22
C PHE A 58 -6.91 -5.11 7.79
N LEU A 59 -5.81 -5.67 7.27
CA LEU A 59 -5.21 -5.32 5.99
C LEU A 59 -6.03 -5.87 4.81
N GLY A 60 -7.27 -5.42 4.67
CA GLY A 60 -8.04 -5.59 3.43
C GLY A 60 -7.32 -5.02 2.21
N LEU A 61 -6.27 -4.22 2.42
CA LEU A 61 -5.33 -3.75 1.41
C LEU A 61 -4.63 -4.89 0.67
N ASN A 62 -4.23 -5.96 1.36
CA ASN A 62 -3.65 -7.14 0.71
C ASN A 62 -4.72 -7.87 -0.12
N ASP A 63 -5.94 -7.99 0.41
CA ASP A 63 -7.05 -8.63 -0.29
C ASP A 63 -7.49 -7.82 -1.52
N VAL A 64 -7.55 -6.49 -1.40
CA VAL A 64 -7.89 -5.56 -2.49
C VAL A 64 -6.78 -5.51 -3.52
N ALA A 65 -5.50 -5.50 -3.10
CA ALA A 65 -4.38 -5.62 -4.03
C ALA A 65 -4.44 -6.96 -4.76
N TYR A 66 -4.62 -8.08 -4.04
CA TYR A 66 -4.71 -9.41 -4.62
C TYR A 66 -5.91 -9.58 -5.58
N ALA A 67 -7.09 -9.10 -5.20
CA ALA A 67 -8.30 -9.11 -6.02
C ALA A 67 -8.12 -8.32 -7.32
N ASN A 68 -7.25 -7.32 -7.31
CA ASN A 68 -6.88 -6.53 -8.49
C ASN A 68 -5.56 -7.00 -9.12
N GLY A 69 -5.08 -8.22 -8.85
CA GLY A 69 -3.86 -8.76 -9.46
C GLY A 69 -2.60 -7.94 -9.16
N GLY A 70 -2.59 -7.31 -7.99
CA GLY A 70 -1.52 -6.49 -7.45
C GLY A 70 -0.59 -7.27 -6.53
N ARG A 71 0.67 -6.87 -6.53
CA ARG A 71 1.70 -7.35 -5.60
C ARG A 71 2.33 -6.16 -4.89
N ILE A 72 2.19 -6.14 -3.57
CA ILE A 72 2.85 -5.15 -2.72
C ILE A 72 4.32 -5.54 -2.57
N ILE A 73 5.21 -4.62 -2.89
CA ILE A 73 6.65 -4.76 -2.83
C ILE A 73 7.11 -4.00 -1.60
N LEU A 74 7.22 -4.72 -0.48
CA LEU A 74 7.80 -4.16 0.73
C LEU A 74 9.29 -3.90 0.46
N PRO A 75 9.79 -2.67 0.71
CA PRO A 75 11.22 -2.46 0.72
C PRO A 75 11.79 -3.42 1.76
N ALA A 76 12.73 -4.28 1.33
CA ALA A 76 13.46 -5.10 2.27
C ALA A 76 14.00 -4.15 3.34
N ALA A 77 13.53 -4.30 4.58
CA ALA A 77 14.09 -3.56 5.69
C ALA A 77 15.59 -3.83 5.59
N ARG A 78 16.38 -2.80 5.22
CA ARG A 78 17.82 -2.89 5.33
C ARG A 78 18.04 -3.13 6.82
N ARG A 79 18.21 -4.40 7.20
CA ARG A 79 18.96 -4.76 8.38
C ARG A 79 20.28 -4.05 8.17
N ARG A 80 20.42 -2.86 8.74
CA ARG A 80 21.73 -2.42 9.19
C ARG A 80 22.14 -3.50 10.16
N ALA A 81 22.84 -4.51 9.66
CA ALA A 81 23.74 -5.28 10.47
C ALA A 81 24.68 -4.23 11.07
N ARG A 82 24.37 -3.80 12.29
CA ARG A 82 25.34 -3.15 13.15
C ARG A 82 26.33 -4.26 13.47
N LEU A 83 27.32 -4.42 12.61
CA LEU A 83 28.53 -5.13 12.97
C LEU A 83 29.12 -4.35 14.14
N ALA A 84 29.07 -5.00 15.30
CA ALA A 84 29.75 -4.61 16.52
C ALA A 84 31.27 -4.70 16.33
#